data_AF-A0A7W0F056-F1
#
_entry.id   AF-A0A7W0F056-F1
#
_cell.length_a   1.000
_cell.length_b   1.000
_cell.length_c   1.000
_cell.angle_alpha   90.00
_cell.angle_beta   90.00
_cell.angle_gamma   90.00
#
_symmetry.space_group_name_H-M   'P 1'
#
loop_
_entity.id
_entity.type
_entity.pdbx_description
1 polymer ?
#
loop_
_entity_poly.entity_id
_entity_poly.type
_entity_poly.pdbx_seq_one_letter_code
_entity_poly.pdbx_strand_id
1 'polypeptide(L)'
;MIKGCIKEEDLSAFTDGELSGPKSRRVEEHLVNCLECREKLAEMKASDGLFRSFAEVEPSADFDRSFWKKVRELEDTRGKARWFRLPWGLPRPVLASGFAVLLVFALVFNKEAGQPVEKEEVFMAEHMELLNEFELIQHLDLLEDWETIKDMKENT
;
A
#
# COMPACT_ATOMS: atom_id res chain seq x y z
N MET A 1 -22.57 7.39 34.14
CA MET A 1 -21.18 6.88 34.30
C MET A 1 -20.90 5.91 33.16
N ILE A 2 -20.41 6.41 32.03
CA ILE A 2 -20.05 5.56 30.88
C ILE A 2 -18.63 5.04 31.17
N LYS A 3 -18.51 3.77 31.51
CA LYS A 3 -17.21 3.12 31.75
C LYS A 3 -16.57 2.79 30.40
N GLY A 4 -15.48 3.47 30.08
CA GLY A 4 -14.63 3.24 28.91
C GLY A 4 -14.47 4.50 28.07
N CYS A 5 -13.22 4.89 27.80
CA CYS A 5 -12.87 5.98 26.90
C CYS A 5 -12.90 5.52 25.43
N ILE A 6 -13.06 6.47 24.51
CA ILE A 6 -12.87 6.22 23.08
C ILE A 6 -11.40 5.86 22.84
N LYS A 7 -11.17 4.88 21.97
CA LYS A 7 -9.82 4.52 21.56
C LYS A 7 -9.18 5.66 20.78
N GLU A 8 -7.87 5.80 20.92
CA GLU A 8 -7.11 6.84 20.24
C GLU A 8 -7.24 6.76 18.71
N GLU A 9 -7.22 5.55 18.14
CA GLU A 9 -7.43 5.29 16.70
C GLU A 9 -8.75 5.88 16.17
N ASP A 10 -9.85 5.69 16.91
CA ASP A 10 -11.17 6.21 16.55
C ASP A 10 -11.24 7.73 16.77
N LEU A 11 -10.52 8.27 17.76
CA LEU A 11 -10.47 9.71 18.03
C LEU A 11 -9.67 10.48 16.97
N SER A 12 -8.56 9.89 16.49
CA SER A 12 -7.79 10.40 15.34
C SER A 12 -8.64 10.37 14.08
N ALA A 13 -9.21 9.20 13.74
CA ALA A 13 -10.08 9.06 12.56
C ALA A 13 -11.31 9.99 12.62
N PHE A 14 -11.82 10.30 13.82
CA PHE A 14 -12.86 11.32 13.99
C PHE A 14 -12.36 12.73 13.67
N THR A 15 -11.13 13.07 14.08
CA THR A 15 -10.49 14.35 13.78
C THR A 15 -10.27 14.54 12.28
N ASP A 16 -9.89 13.47 11.58
CA ASP A 16 -9.62 13.44 10.13
C ASP A 16 -10.90 13.33 9.28
N GLY A 17 -12.06 13.10 9.91
CA GLY A 17 -13.34 12.96 9.21
C GLY A 17 -13.56 11.61 8.51
N GLU A 18 -12.80 10.58 8.90
CA GLU A 18 -12.79 9.25 8.26
C GLU A 18 -13.84 8.29 8.85
N LEU A 19 -14.46 8.64 9.98
CA LEU A 19 -15.49 7.80 10.60
C LEU A 19 -16.83 7.88 9.86
N SER A 20 -17.44 6.71 9.63
CA SER A 20 -18.82 6.62 9.13
C SER A 20 -19.82 7.17 10.14
N GLY A 21 -20.98 7.65 9.67
CA GLY A 21 -22.00 8.35 10.48
C GLY A 21 -22.34 7.70 11.84
N PRO A 22 -22.60 6.38 11.92
CA PRO A 22 -22.86 5.72 13.21
C PRO A 22 -21.67 5.73 14.18
N LYS A 23 -20.44 5.59 13.68
CA LYS A 23 -19.23 5.64 14.51
C LYS A 23 -18.95 7.07 14.97
N SER A 24 -19.06 8.03 14.05
CA SER A 24 -18.88 9.46 14.34
C SER A 24 -19.85 9.93 15.42
N ARG A 25 -21.14 9.62 15.32
CA ARG A 25 -22.15 9.94 16.35
C ARG A 25 -21.81 9.36 17.73
N ARG A 26 -21.30 8.12 17.78
CA ARG A 26 -20.89 7.51 19.06
C ARG A 26 -19.75 8.30 19.71
N VAL A 27 -18.79 8.76 18.92
CA VAL A 27 -17.70 9.60 19.42
C VAL A 27 -18.25 10.95 19.90
N GLU A 28 -19.13 11.59 19.13
CA GLU A 28 -19.79 12.86 19.53
C GLU A 28 -20.55 12.73 20.85
N GLU A 29 -21.40 11.71 21.00
CA GLU A 29 -22.14 11.43 22.24
C GLU A 29 -21.22 11.18 23.44
N HIS A 30 -20.09 10.50 23.21
CA HIS A 30 -19.09 10.27 24.24
C HIS A 30 -18.39 11.58 24.66
N LEU A 31 -18.02 12.42 23.70
CA LEU A 31 -17.36 13.71 23.94
C LEU A 31 -18.22 14.67 24.77
N VAL A 32 -19.54 14.53 24.78
CA VAL A 32 -20.41 15.31 25.68
C VAL A 32 -20.11 15.02 27.15
N ASN A 33 -19.79 13.77 27.49
CA ASN A 33 -19.73 13.30 28.88
C ASN A 33 -18.32 12.96 29.38
N CYS A 34 -17.33 12.88 28.50
CA CYS A 34 -15.96 12.49 28.85
C CYS A 34 -14.99 13.65 28.71
N LEU A 35 -14.46 14.15 29.84
CA LEU A 35 -13.45 15.22 29.85
C LEU A 35 -12.12 14.77 29.24
N GLU A 36 -11.65 13.57 29.59
CA GLU A 36 -10.37 13.03 29.12
C GLU A 36 -10.30 12.92 27.59
N CYS A 37 -11.36 12.41 26.95
CA CYS A 37 -11.42 12.34 25.49
C CYS A 37 -11.53 13.72 24.82
N ARG A 38 -12.14 14.71 25.49
CA ARG A 38 -12.16 16.09 24.98
C ARG A 38 -10.78 16.74 25.04
N GLU A 39 -10.03 16.51 26.12
CA GLU A 39 -8.67 17.02 26.26
C GLU A 39 -7.75 16.43 25.19
N LYS A 40 -7.79 15.11 24.99
CA LYS A 40 -7.06 14.43 23.91
C LYS A 40 -7.42 14.96 22.52
N LEU A 41 -8.71 15.14 22.25
CA LEU A 41 -9.17 15.71 20.97
C LEU A 41 -8.65 17.14 20.77
N ALA A 42 -8.60 17.95 21.83
CA ALA A 42 -8.08 19.31 21.78
C ALA A 42 -6.58 19.34 21.47
N GLU A 43 -5.81 18.43 22.08
CA GLU A 43 -4.37 18.26 21.79
C GLU A 43 -4.12 17.88 20.34
N MET A 44 -4.85 16.88 19.80
CA MET A 44 -4.77 16.48 18.40
C MET A 44 -5.09 17.64 17.45
N LYS A 45 -6.15 18.40 17.73
CA LYS A 45 -6.54 19.58 16.93
C LYS A 45 -5.56 20.73 17.01
N ALA A 46 -4.88 20.92 18.14
CA ALA A 46 -3.84 21.93 18.27
C ALA A 46 -2.67 21.61 17.33
N SER A 47 -2.26 20.34 17.25
CA SER A 47 -1.25 19.88 16.32
C SER A 47 -1.66 20.06 14.85
N ASP A 48 -2.89 19.71 14.46
CA ASP A 48 -3.40 19.96 13.10
C ASP A 48 -3.42 21.47 12.76
N GLY A 49 -3.76 22.30 13.76
CA GLY A 49 -3.73 23.76 13.62
C GLY A 49 -2.34 24.32 13.31
N LEU A 50 -1.27 23.72 13.84
CA LEU A 50 0.11 24.10 13.50
C LEU A 50 0.41 23.82 12.03
N PHE A 51 -0.02 22.68 11.50
CA PHE A 51 0.17 22.37 10.08
C PHE A 51 -0.65 23.28 9.16
N ARG A 52 -1.88 23.63 9.54
CA ARG A 52 -2.69 24.59 8.78
C ARG A 52 -2.17 26.03 8.81
N SER A 53 -1.29 26.35 9.75
CA SER A 53 -0.66 27.68 9.82
C SER A 53 0.44 27.87 8.79
N PHE A 54 0.93 26.79 8.15
CA PHE A 54 1.87 26.92 7.04
C PHE A 54 1.21 27.60 5.84
N ALA A 55 2.00 28.41 5.13
CA ALA A 55 1.54 29.04 3.91
C ALA A 55 1.10 27.98 2.89
N GLU A 56 -0.02 28.23 2.22
CA GLU A 56 -0.49 27.36 1.16
C GLU A 56 0.60 27.27 0.07
N VAL A 57 1.01 26.03 -0.24
CA VAL A 57 2.06 25.77 -1.21
C VAL A 57 1.45 25.84 -2.59
N GLU A 58 1.69 26.93 -3.32
CA GLU A 58 1.31 27.01 -4.72
C GLU A 58 2.19 26.04 -5.54
N PRO A 59 1.57 25.16 -6.36
CA PRO A 59 2.33 24.32 -7.28
C PRO A 59 3.07 25.18 -8.32
N SER A 60 4.18 24.68 -8.83
CA SER A 60 4.89 25.36 -9.92
C SER A 60 4.02 25.46 -11.17
N ALA A 61 4.25 26.48 -12.00
CA ALA A 61 3.45 26.71 -13.22
C ALA A 61 3.43 25.50 -14.19
N ASP A 62 4.43 24.63 -14.14
CA ASP A 62 4.55 23.43 -14.98
C ASP A 62 4.13 22.13 -14.27
N PHE A 63 3.67 22.20 -13.01
CA PHE A 63 3.28 21.04 -12.23
C PHE A 63 2.18 20.23 -12.91
N ASP A 64 1.09 20.87 -13.34
CA ASP A 64 -0.04 20.19 -13.98
C ASP A 64 0.39 19.41 -15.22
N ARG A 65 1.19 20.05 -16.08
CA ARG A 65 1.71 19.42 -17.30
C ARG A 65 2.53 18.18 -16.96
N SER A 66 3.44 18.30 -16.00
CA SER A 66 4.36 17.24 -15.60
C SER A 66 3.63 16.09 -14.90
N PHE A 67 2.71 16.42 -14.00
CA PHE A 67 1.85 15.48 -13.29
C PHE A 67 1.02 14.66 -14.28
N TRP A 68 0.26 15.32 -15.16
CA TRP A 68 -0.60 14.62 -16.12
C TRP A 68 0.18 13.82 -17.17
N LYS A 69 1.40 14.26 -17.53
CA LYS A 69 2.29 13.45 -18.38
C LYS A 69 2.63 12.13 -17.69
N LYS A 70 3.03 12.19 -16.42
CA LYS A 70 3.41 11.00 -15.63
C LYS A 70 2.22 10.06 -15.39
N VAL A 71 1.04 10.60 -15.10
CA VAL A 71 -0.20 9.79 -14.97
C VAL A 71 -0.47 9.00 -16.25
N ARG A 72 -0.41 9.64 -17.43
CA ARG A 72 -0.62 8.94 -18.71
C ARG A 72 0.44 7.87 -18.99
N GLU A 73 1.71 8.14 -18.70
CA GLU A 73 2.79 7.14 -18.86
C GLU A 73 2.53 5.88 -17.99
N LEU A 74 1.98 6.05 -16.79
CA LEU A 74 1.59 4.95 -15.90
C LEU A 74 0.35 4.19 -16.41
N GLU A 75 -0.62 4.88 -17.01
CA GLU A 75 -1.77 4.24 -17.65
C GLU A 75 -1.35 3.44 -18.91
N ASP A 76 -0.46 4.00 -19.73
CA ASP A 76 0.03 3.36 -20.95
C ASP A 76 0.87 2.11 -20.66
N THR A 77 1.65 2.11 -19.58
CA THR A 77 2.40 0.90 -19.16
C THR A 77 1.47 -0.23 -18.71
N ARG A 78 0.34 0.09 -18.07
CA ARG A 78 -0.73 -0.91 -17.78
C ARG A 78 -1.43 -1.40 -19.05
N GLY A 79 -1.59 -0.54 -20.07
CA GLY A 79 -2.19 -0.89 -21.36
C GLY A 79 -1.31 -1.75 -22.29
N LYS A 80 -0.01 -1.87 -22.02
CA LYS A 80 0.94 -2.68 -22.83
C LYS A 80 0.82 -4.20 -22.64
N ALA A 81 -0.04 -4.67 -21.72
CA ALA A 81 -0.54 -6.06 -21.70
C ALA A 81 -1.40 -6.43 -22.94
N ARG A 82 -1.52 -5.51 -23.91
CA ARG A 82 -2.04 -5.75 -25.26
C ARG A 82 -1.15 -6.67 -26.13
N TRP A 83 -0.07 -7.23 -25.61
CA TRP A 83 0.66 -8.32 -26.28
C TRP A 83 -0.23 -9.57 -26.47
N PHE A 84 -1.30 -9.75 -25.70
CA PHE A 84 -2.30 -10.81 -26.00
C PHE A 84 -3.20 -10.52 -27.22
N ARG A 85 -3.07 -9.38 -27.90
CA ARG A 85 -3.65 -9.20 -29.25
C ARG A 85 -2.67 -9.69 -30.32
N LEU A 86 -2.45 -11.00 -30.31
CA LEU A 86 -1.90 -11.71 -31.46
C LEU A 86 -2.82 -11.44 -32.66
N PRO A 87 -2.32 -11.00 -33.83
CA PRO A 87 -3.17 -10.81 -34.99
C PRO A 87 -3.78 -12.15 -35.36
N TRP A 88 -5.10 -12.27 -35.22
CA TRP A 88 -5.94 -13.38 -35.71
C TRP A 88 -5.95 -13.40 -37.25
N GLY A 89 -4.77 -13.54 -37.85
CA GLY A 89 -4.54 -13.54 -39.30
C GLY A 89 -3.75 -14.74 -39.79
N LEU A 90 -3.43 -15.73 -38.94
CA LEU A 90 -2.97 -17.04 -39.43
C LEU A 90 -4.19 -17.92 -39.75
N PRO A 91 -4.25 -18.53 -40.94
CA PRO A 91 -5.34 -19.43 -41.31
C PRO A 91 -5.36 -20.64 -40.36
N ARG A 92 -6.54 -20.92 -39.80
CA ARG A 92 -6.77 -21.86 -38.69
C ARG A 92 -6.54 -23.37 -38.95
N PRO A 93 -6.29 -23.96 -40.14
CA PRO A 93 -6.13 -25.41 -40.21
C PRO A 93 -4.69 -25.93 -40.00
N VAL A 94 -3.65 -25.10 -40.03
CA VAL A 94 -2.25 -25.60 -40.00
C VAL A 94 -1.69 -25.82 -38.58
N LEU A 95 -2.24 -25.14 -37.56
CA LEU A 95 -1.74 -25.30 -36.17
C LEU A 95 -2.32 -26.52 -35.43
N ALA A 96 -3.47 -27.06 -35.86
CA ALA A 96 -4.09 -28.21 -35.20
C ALA A 96 -3.36 -29.53 -35.50
N SER A 97 -2.80 -29.70 -36.71
CA SER A 97 -2.04 -30.91 -37.07
C SER A 97 -0.62 -30.92 -36.49
N GLY A 98 0.04 -29.76 -36.45
CA GLY A 98 1.38 -29.65 -35.88
C GLY A 98 1.43 -29.96 -34.38
N PHE A 99 0.44 -29.49 -33.62
CA PHE A 99 0.39 -29.71 -32.17
C PHE A 99 0.08 -31.16 -31.81
N ALA A 100 -0.79 -31.84 -32.58
CA ALA A 100 -1.08 -33.26 -32.37
C ALA A 100 0.15 -34.13 -32.66
N VAL A 101 0.90 -33.84 -33.72
CA VAL A 101 2.15 -34.57 -34.03
C VAL A 101 3.21 -34.30 -32.97
N LEU A 102 3.38 -33.05 -32.52
CA LEU A 102 4.32 -32.71 -31.45
C LEU A 102 3.93 -33.29 -30.09
N LEU A 103 2.63 -33.36 -29.75
CA LEU A 103 2.15 -33.99 -28.53
C LEU A 103 2.34 -35.51 -28.56
N VAL A 104 2.02 -36.16 -29.69
CA VAL A 104 2.25 -37.61 -29.84
C VAL A 104 3.74 -37.91 -29.81
N PHE A 105 4.57 -37.09 -30.47
CA PHE A 105 6.02 -37.20 -30.39
C PHE A 105 6.50 -37.01 -28.94
N ALA A 106 6.10 -35.94 -28.27
CA ALA A 106 6.47 -35.70 -26.88
C ALA A 106 6.02 -36.84 -25.95
N LEU A 107 4.82 -37.40 -26.09
CA LEU A 107 4.32 -38.50 -25.25
C LEU A 107 5.02 -39.83 -25.53
N VAL A 108 5.41 -40.09 -26.78
CA VAL A 108 6.15 -41.30 -27.14
C VAL A 108 7.61 -41.22 -26.69
N PHE A 109 8.23 -40.03 -26.81
CA PHE A 109 9.64 -39.81 -26.51
C PHE A 109 9.93 -39.36 -25.06
N ASN A 110 8.98 -38.77 -24.31
CA ASN A 110 9.15 -38.43 -22.87
C ASN A 110 8.59 -39.48 -21.91
N LYS A 111 8.26 -40.69 -22.37
CA LYS A 111 7.74 -41.76 -21.49
C LYS A 111 8.74 -42.24 -20.42
N GLU A 112 9.97 -41.77 -20.44
CA GLU A 112 11.00 -42.08 -19.43
C GLU A 112 11.22 -40.98 -18.38
N ALA A 113 10.60 -39.80 -18.51
CA ALA A 113 10.69 -38.74 -17.49
C ALA A 113 9.52 -38.84 -16.51
N GLY A 114 9.56 -39.85 -15.65
CA GLY A 114 8.63 -40.01 -14.53
C GLY A 114 8.94 -39.04 -13.38
N GLN A 115 7.96 -38.21 -13.02
CA GLN A 115 7.40 -38.00 -11.67
C GLN A 115 6.60 -36.68 -11.64
N PRO A 116 5.32 -36.67 -11.23
CA PRO A 116 4.57 -35.44 -11.02
C PRO A 116 4.99 -34.81 -9.68
N VAL A 117 5.58 -33.62 -9.74
CA VAL A 117 5.86 -32.79 -8.55
C VAL A 117 4.52 -32.28 -7.99
N GLU A 118 4.28 -32.63 -6.74
CA GLU A 118 3.11 -32.27 -5.95
C GLU A 118 3.11 -30.76 -5.66
N LYS A 119 1.97 -30.11 -5.91
CA LYS A 119 1.80 -28.65 -6.02
C LYS A 119 1.88 -27.88 -4.68
N GLU A 120 2.27 -28.54 -3.59
CA GLU A 120 2.05 -28.02 -2.24
C GLU A 120 3.19 -27.11 -1.74
N GLU A 121 4.37 -27.14 -2.37
CA GLU A 121 5.51 -26.33 -1.93
C GLU A 121 5.62 -24.94 -2.60
N VAL A 122 4.76 -24.61 -3.58
CA VAL A 122 4.87 -23.34 -4.33
C VAL A 122 4.25 -22.14 -3.60
N PHE A 123 3.50 -22.35 -2.52
CA PHE A 123 2.71 -21.29 -1.87
C PHE A 123 3.53 -20.37 -0.93
N MET A 124 4.72 -20.77 -0.48
CA MET A 124 5.48 -19.99 0.51
C MET A 124 6.43 -18.95 -0.09
N ALA A 125 6.61 -18.92 -1.42
CA ALA A 125 7.53 -18.00 -2.09
C ALA A 125 6.93 -16.60 -2.36
N GLU A 126 5.60 -16.45 -2.33
CA GLU A 126 4.93 -15.21 -2.75
C GLU A 126 4.99 -14.09 -1.68
N HIS A 127 5.27 -14.42 -0.42
CA HIS A 127 5.23 -13.45 0.70
C HIS A 127 6.60 -13.05 1.26
N MET A 128 7.71 -13.54 0.70
CA MET A 128 9.05 -13.25 1.22
C MET A 128 9.65 -11.95 0.67
N GLU A 129 9.11 -11.41 -0.43
CA GLU A 129 9.62 -10.18 -1.06
C GLU A 129 9.28 -8.91 -0.26
N LEU A 130 8.18 -8.90 0.50
CA LEU A 130 7.75 -7.71 1.25
C LEU A 130 8.63 -7.40 2.47
N LEU A 131 9.41 -8.37 2.96
CA LEU A 131 10.28 -8.21 4.13
C LEU A 131 11.70 -7.74 3.76
N ASN A 132 12.10 -7.85 2.50
CA ASN A 132 13.43 -7.43 2.04
C ASN A 132 13.50 -5.92 1.75
N GLU A 133 12.36 -5.26 1.49
CA GLU A 133 12.29 -3.81 1.28
C GLU A 133 12.27 -2.99 2.58
N PHE A 134 12.32 -3.65 3.74
CA PHE A 134 12.43 -2.99 5.05
C PHE A 134 13.89 -2.64 5.39
N GLU A 135 14.61 -2.04 4.43
CA GLU A 135 15.89 -1.35 4.68
C GLU A 135 15.71 -0.18 5.67
N LEU A 136 14.46 0.22 5.93
CA LEU A 136 14.06 1.23 6.91
C LEU A 136 14.32 0.83 8.39
N ILE A 137 14.62 -0.44 8.70
CA ILE A 137 14.96 -0.86 10.09
C ILE A 137 16.47 -0.80 10.36
N GLN A 138 17.34 -0.83 9.35
CA GLN A 138 18.81 -0.84 9.59
C GLN A 138 19.35 0.48 10.15
N HIS A 139 18.53 1.53 10.15
CA HIS A 139 18.86 2.82 10.74
C HIS A 139 18.15 3.09 12.08
N LEU A 140 17.57 2.06 12.73
CA LEU A 140 17.10 2.21 14.11
C LEU A 140 18.24 2.53 15.10
N ASP A 141 19.49 2.20 14.76
CA ASP A 141 20.67 2.58 15.55
C ASP A 141 20.83 4.11 15.68
N LEU A 142 20.28 4.89 14.73
CA LEU A 142 20.27 6.36 14.80
C LEU A 142 19.20 6.92 15.75
N LEU A 143 18.24 6.10 16.19
CA LEU A 143 17.22 6.47 17.17
C LEU A 143 17.54 5.96 18.58
N GLU A 144 18.59 5.15 18.75
CA GLU A 144 19.03 4.68 20.06
C GLU A 144 20.00 5.66 20.75
N ASP A 145 20.56 6.62 20.00
CA ASP A 145 21.45 7.65 20.52
C ASP A 145 20.68 8.82 21.19
N TRP A 146 19.83 8.47 22.16
CA TRP A 146 19.08 9.41 23.01
C TRP A 146 20.00 10.29 23.87
N GLU A 147 21.27 9.92 24.05
CA GLU A 147 22.27 10.74 24.75
C GLU A 147 22.66 11.96 23.92
N THR A 148 22.88 11.81 22.61
CA THR A 148 23.27 12.92 21.72
C THR A 148 22.19 14.01 21.61
N ILE A 149 20.90 13.65 21.68
CA ILE A 149 19.80 14.65 21.70
C ILE A 149 19.73 15.38 23.05
N LYS A 150 20.11 14.71 24.15
CA LYS A 150 20.04 15.30 25.49
C LYS A 150 21.07 16.44 25.66
N ASP A 151 22.26 16.28 25.10
CA ASP A 151 23.34 17.27 25.21
C ASP A 151 23.09 18.54 24.38
N MET A 152 22.27 18.46 23.32
CA MET A 152 21.86 19.66 22.56
C MET A 152 20.90 20.57 23.33
N LYS A 153 20.22 20.08 24.37
CA LYS A 153 19.25 20.86 25.16
C LYS A 153 19.89 21.68 26.28
N GLU A 154 21.10 21.33 26.73
CA GLU A 154 21.76 22.02 27.85
C GLU A 154 22.58 23.25 27.42
N ASN A 155 22.72 23.52 26.11
CA ASN A 155 23.52 24.62 25.59
C ASN A 155 22.72 25.67 24.79
N THR A 156 21.42 25.82 25.06
CA THR A 156 20.61 26.99 24.64
C THR A 156 19.83 27.55 25.83
#